data_AF-Q0CCR0-F1
#
_entry.id   AF-Q0CCR0-F1
#
_cell.length_a   1.000
_cell.length_b   1.000
_cell.length_c   1.000
_cell.angle_alpha   90.00
_cell.angle_beta   90.00
_cell.angle_gamma   90.00
#
_symmetry.space_group_name_H-M   'P 1'
#
loop_
_entity.id
_entity.type
_entity.pdbx_description
1 polymer ?
#
loop_
_entity_poly.entity_id
_entity_poly.type
_entity_poly.pdbx_seq_one_letter_code
_entity_poly.pdbx_strand_id
1 'polypeptide(L)'
;MSKRAIFGPDGHRVWAVWTHRFYEPPSETASMNTLHISRLVIENEVLWESDLQVEALRAVLWAAQAEAAQWGLHSVKFWGPSTAVQEMVKRTGIEYRHQDREEDEICSLRWYGGGSGLEDEVEWAGNEKYGWC
;
A
#
# COMPACT_ATOMS: atom_id res chain seq x y z
N MET A 1 -16.74 2.96 1.68
CA MET A 1 -16.43 3.18 3.11
C MET A 1 -15.07 2.58 3.40
N SER A 2 -14.15 3.33 3.98
CA SER A 2 -12.78 2.86 4.24
C SER A 2 -12.73 1.97 5.48
N LYS A 3 -11.95 0.90 5.42
CA LYS A 3 -11.70 -0.02 6.54
C LYS A 3 -10.23 0.02 6.94
N ARG A 4 -9.93 -0.49 8.13
CA ARG A 4 -8.58 -0.44 8.71
C ARG A 4 -8.26 -1.64 9.58
N ALA A 5 -6.97 -1.93 9.72
CA ALA A 5 -6.42 -2.81 10.73
C ALA A 5 -5.23 -2.13 11.43
N ILE A 6 -5.02 -2.49 12.70
CA ILE A 6 -3.90 -2.05 13.52
C ILE A 6 -3.41 -3.23 14.36
N PHE A 7 -2.11 -3.47 14.35
CA PHE A 7 -1.46 -4.53 15.11
C PHE A 7 -0.15 -4.03 15.72
N GLY A 8 0.29 -4.66 16.80
CA GLY A 8 1.52 -4.31 17.53
C GLY A 8 1.29 -3.38 18.72
N PRO A 9 2.30 -3.26 19.61
CA PRO A 9 2.27 -2.37 20.78
C PRO A 9 2.63 -0.92 20.40
N ASP A 10 2.33 0.01 21.30
CA ASP A 10 2.67 1.44 21.17
C ASP A 10 4.14 1.66 20.84
N GLY A 11 4.41 2.48 19.83
CA GLY A 11 5.76 2.73 19.32
C GLY A 11 6.24 1.70 18.30
N HIS A 12 5.51 0.61 18.09
CA HIS A 12 5.80 -0.41 17.08
C HIS A 12 4.54 -0.85 16.32
N ARG A 13 3.48 -0.04 16.35
CA ARG A 13 2.24 -0.39 15.69
C ARG A 13 2.41 -0.31 14.18
N VAL A 14 1.79 -1.27 13.50
CA VAL A 14 1.58 -1.23 12.06
C VAL A 14 0.08 -1.10 11.82
N TRP A 15 -0.31 -0.14 11.00
CA TRP A 15 -1.71 0.03 10.62
C TRP A 15 -1.87 0.39 9.16
N ALA A 16 -2.98 -0.05 8.59
CA ALA A 16 -3.34 0.28 7.22
C ALA A 16 -4.79 0.70 7.11
N VAL A 17 -5.06 1.56 6.12
CA VAL A 17 -6.40 1.97 5.69
C VAL A 17 -6.56 1.58 4.23
N TRP A 18 -7.71 1.01 3.89
CA TRP A 18 -7.99 0.55 2.53
C TRP A 18 -9.41 0.84 2.06
N THR A 19 -9.58 0.72 0.75
CA THR A 19 -10.85 0.87 0.04
C THR A 19 -11.09 -0.32 -0.90
N HIS A 20 -12.35 -0.67 -1.12
CA HIS A 20 -12.76 -1.67 -2.10
C HIS A 20 -12.99 -0.99 -3.45
N ARG A 21 -12.41 -1.52 -4.52
CA ARG A 21 -12.70 -1.09 -5.88
C ARG A 21 -13.32 -2.25 -6.66
N PHE A 22 -14.55 -2.04 -7.10
CA PHE A 22 -15.28 -2.95 -7.96
C PHE A 22 -15.29 -2.39 -9.38
N TYR A 23 -14.68 -3.11 -10.31
CA TYR A 23 -14.79 -2.86 -11.74
C TYR A 23 -15.93 -3.68 -12.35
N GLU A 24 -16.21 -4.85 -11.76
CA GLU A 24 -17.20 -5.83 -12.23
C GLU A 24 -18.01 -6.37 -11.04
N PRO A 25 -19.20 -6.95 -11.28
CA PRO A 25 -19.95 -7.63 -10.24
C PRO A 25 -19.12 -8.75 -9.59
N PRO A 26 -19.19 -8.95 -8.25
CA PRO A 26 -18.40 -9.95 -7.53
C PRO A 26 -18.65 -11.42 -7.90
N SER A 27 -19.52 -11.71 -8.87
CA SER A 27 -19.91 -13.05 -9.30
C SER A 27 -18.99 -13.66 -10.36
N GLU A 28 -18.08 -12.88 -10.96
CA GLU A 28 -17.19 -13.36 -12.03
C GLU A 28 -15.84 -13.84 -11.47
N THR A 29 -15.44 -15.05 -11.87
CA THR A 29 -14.27 -15.80 -11.37
C THR A 29 -12.91 -15.17 -11.74
N ALA A 30 -12.89 -14.11 -12.54
CA ALA A 30 -11.69 -13.44 -13.04
C ALA A 30 -11.77 -11.91 -12.88
N SER A 31 -12.46 -11.41 -11.85
CA SER A 31 -12.70 -9.98 -11.76
C SER A 31 -11.44 -9.17 -11.43
N MET A 32 -11.31 -8.00 -12.04
CA MET A 32 -10.26 -7.01 -11.73
C MET A 32 -10.47 -6.31 -10.39
N ASN A 33 -11.49 -6.73 -9.63
CA ASN A 33 -11.86 -6.18 -8.35
C ASN A 33 -10.69 -6.25 -7.36
N THR A 34 -10.34 -5.11 -6.78
CA THR A 34 -9.10 -4.92 -6.05
C THR A 34 -9.35 -4.17 -4.75
N LEU A 35 -8.69 -4.60 -3.68
CA LEU A 35 -8.57 -3.83 -2.45
C LEU A 35 -7.31 -2.96 -2.54
N HIS A 36 -7.50 -1.64 -2.40
CA HIS A 36 -6.39 -0.69 -2.41
C HIS A 36 -6.07 -0.26 -0.99
N ILE A 37 -4.86 -0.57 -0.51
CA ILE A 37 -4.29 0.05 0.68
C ILE A 37 -3.93 1.48 0.28
N SER A 38 -4.69 2.44 0.79
CA SER A 38 -4.46 3.86 0.56
C SER A 38 -3.35 4.39 1.47
N ARG A 39 -3.22 3.83 2.67
CA ARG A 39 -2.20 4.24 3.63
C ARG A 39 -1.71 3.04 4.43
N LEU A 40 -0.39 2.93 4.55
CA LEU A 40 0.30 2.01 5.44
C LEU A 40 1.23 2.84 6.31
N VAL A 41 1.19 2.62 7.62
CA VAL A 41 2.08 3.30 8.56
C VAL A 41 2.72 2.26 9.47
N ILE A 42 4.02 2.42 9.66
CA ILE A 42 4.83 1.64 10.59
C ILE A 42 5.41 2.66 11.58
N GLU A 43 4.97 2.61 12.82
CA GLU A 43 5.51 3.49 13.86
C GLU A 43 7.00 3.21 14.03
N ASN A 44 7.80 4.28 14.13
CA ASN A 44 9.26 4.20 14.29
C ASN A 44 9.98 3.36 13.22
N GLU A 45 9.54 3.46 11.96
CA GLU A 45 10.10 2.74 10.79
C GLU A 45 11.63 2.80 10.69
N VAL A 46 12.24 3.91 11.09
CA VAL A 46 13.70 4.16 11.03
C VAL A 46 14.50 3.42 12.12
N LEU A 47 13.86 2.97 13.19
CA LEU A 47 14.50 2.30 14.32
C LEU A 47 14.46 0.78 14.13
N TRP A 48 15.18 0.29 13.12
CA TRP A 48 15.53 -1.11 12.84
C TRP A 48 14.35 -2.09 12.83
N GLU A 49 14.13 -2.75 11.70
CA GLU A 49 13.06 -3.72 11.45
C GLU A 49 12.94 -4.83 12.52
N SER A 50 12.23 -4.54 13.60
CA SER A 50 12.02 -5.49 14.67
C SER A 50 11.15 -6.63 14.16
N ASP A 51 11.42 -7.86 14.61
CA ASP A 51 10.56 -9.01 14.29
C ASP A 51 9.10 -8.74 14.67
N LEU A 52 8.86 -7.91 15.71
CA LEU A 52 7.54 -7.45 16.11
C LEU A 52 6.81 -6.65 15.02
N GLN A 53 7.50 -5.71 14.35
CA GLN A 53 6.90 -4.93 13.26
C GLN A 53 6.68 -5.78 12.01
N VAL A 54 7.55 -6.75 11.73
CA VAL A 54 7.35 -7.70 10.62
C VAL A 54 6.11 -8.56 10.87
N GLU A 55 5.93 -9.09 12.08
CA GLU A 55 4.74 -9.85 12.45
C GLU A 55 3.47 -8.98 12.47
N ALA A 56 3.57 -7.73 12.93
CA ALA A 56 2.46 -6.78 12.87
C ALA A 56 2.07 -6.43 11.41
N LEU A 57 3.06 -6.21 10.54
CA LEU A 57 2.85 -5.99 9.10
C LEU A 57 2.18 -7.21 8.46
N ARG A 58 2.67 -8.42 8.75
CA ARG A 58 2.06 -9.67 8.30
C ARG A 58 0.60 -9.76 8.70
N ALA A 59 0.28 -9.45 9.96
CA ALA A 59 -1.09 -9.46 10.47
C ALA A 59 -1.99 -8.42 9.77
N VAL A 60 -1.48 -7.21 9.51
CA VAL A 60 -2.20 -6.18 8.74
C VAL A 60 -2.49 -6.67 7.31
N LEU A 61 -1.50 -7.24 6.63
CA LEU A 61 -1.64 -7.73 5.25
C LEU A 61 -2.61 -8.91 5.17
N TRP A 62 -2.59 -9.83 6.13
CA TRP A 62 -3.58 -10.90 6.24
C TRP A 62 -4.99 -10.37 6.50
N ALA A 63 -5.15 -9.36 7.36
CA ALA A 63 -6.46 -8.73 7.56
C ALA A 63 -7.00 -8.11 6.26
N ALA A 64 -6.13 -7.47 5.48
CA ALA A 64 -6.49 -6.94 4.17
C ALA A 64 -6.85 -8.05 3.16
N GLN A 65 -6.13 -9.18 3.14
CA GLN A 65 -6.45 -10.33 2.28
C GLN A 65 -7.77 -11.02 2.68
N ALA A 66 -8.03 -11.16 3.99
CA ALA A 66 -9.27 -11.72 4.49
C ALA A 66 -10.47 -10.83 4.13
N GLU A 67 -10.31 -9.51 4.24
CA GLU A 67 -11.31 -8.56 3.77
C GLU A 67 -11.50 -8.66 2.25
N ALA A 68 -10.41 -8.71 1.48
CA ALA A 68 -10.49 -8.88 0.03
C ALA A 68 -11.30 -10.15 -0.34
N ALA A 69 -11.01 -11.28 0.29
CA ALA A 69 -11.72 -12.54 0.09
C ALA A 69 -13.21 -12.45 0.46
N GLN A 70 -13.54 -11.80 1.59
CA GLN A 70 -14.93 -11.60 2.02
C GLN A 70 -15.76 -10.81 0.99
N TRP A 71 -15.13 -9.90 0.26
CA TRP A 71 -15.80 -9.03 -0.70
C TRP A 71 -15.64 -9.46 -2.16
N GLY A 72 -15.06 -10.63 -2.43
CA GLY A 72 -14.81 -11.09 -3.80
C GLY A 72 -13.81 -10.21 -4.57
N LEU A 73 -12.83 -9.64 -3.85
CA LEU A 73 -11.71 -8.89 -4.43
C LEU A 73 -10.53 -9.85 -4.60
N HIS A 74 -9.95 -9.91 -5.79
CA HIS A 74 -8.94 -10.93 -6.13
C HIS A 74 -7.50 -10.46 -5.91
N SER A 75 -7.30 -9.17 -5.60
CA SER A 75 -5.97 -8.66 -5.28
C SER A 75 -5.99 -7.57 -4.23
N VAL A 76 -4.88 -7.46 -3.49
CA VAL A 76 -4.56 -6.36 -2.60
C VAL A 76 -3.40 -5.58 -3.22
N LYS A 77 -3.55 -4.27 -3.38
CA LYS A 77 -2.52 -3.39 -3.96
C LYS A 77 -2.18 -2.25 -3.01
N PHE A 78 -0.89 -2.03 -2.80
CA PHE A 78 -0.30 -0.86 -2.15
C PHE A 78 0.70 -0.19 -3.11
N TRP A 79 0.99 1.09 -2.90
CA TRP A 79 1.78 1.93 -3.80
C TRP A 79 2.95 2.57 -3.05
N GLY A 80 4.10 2.69 -3.72
CA GLY A 80 5.26 3.41 -3.21
C GLY A 80 5.78 2.99 -1.83
N PRO A 81 5.92 1.68 -1.52
CA PRO A 81 6.55 1.28 -0.27
C PRO A 81 8.00 1.79 -0.21
N SER A 82 8.40 2.32 0.96
CA SER A 82 9.80 2.60 1.25
C SER A 82 10.66 1.33 1.16
N THR A 83 11.96 1.48 0.98
CA THR A 83 12.90 0.34 0.97
C THR A 83 12.77 -0.52 2.24
N ALA A 84 12.60 0.10 3.40
CA ALA A 84 12.42 -0.61 4.67
C ALA A 84 11.12 -1.44 4.67
N VAL A 85 10.02 -0.89 4.16
CA VAL A 85 8.76 -1.65 4.01
C VAL A 85 8.96 -2.83 3.05
N GLN A 86 9.67 -2.65 1.94
CA GLN A 86 9.92 -3.72 0.97
C GLN A 86 10.70 -4.89 1.59
N GLU A 87 11.73 -4.60 2.39
CA GLU A 87 12.50 -5.64 3.12
C GLU A 87 11.64 -6.34 4.18
N MET A 88 10.82 -5.60 4.93
CA MET A 88 9.88 -6.22 5.88
C MET A 88 8.87 -7.14 5.18
N VAL A 89 8.33 -6.75 4.01
CA VAL A 89 7.40 -7.59 3.23
C VAL A 89 8.06 -8.93 2.85
N LYS A 90 9.33 -8.94 2.42
CA LYS A 90 10.06 -10.19 2.13
C LYS A 90 10.10 -11.14 3.32
N ARG A 91 10.22 -10.59 4.53
CA ARG A 91 10.26 -11.36 5.78
C ARG A 91 8.88 -11.86 6.24
N THR A 92 7.78 -11.31 5.73
CA THR A 92 6.42 -11.78 6.05
C THR A 92 6.08 -13.13 5.44
N GLY A 93 6.84 -13.64 4.48
CA GLY A 93 6.53 -14.89 3.77
C GLY A 93 5.18 -14.89 3.02
N ILE A 94 4.54 -13.73 2.87
CA ILE A 94 3.34 -13.57 2.04
C ILE A 94 3.81 -13.55 0.59
N GLU A 95 3.14 -14.31 -0.28
CA GLU A 95 3.40 -14.25 -1.72
C GLU A 95 2.97 -12.88 -2.27
N TYR A 96 3.88 -12.20 -2.95
CA TYR A 96 3.61 -10.88 -3.53
C TYR A 96 4.37 -10.71 -4.85
N ARG A 97 3.95 -9.71 -5.63
CA ARG A 97 4.65 -9.28 -6.84
C ARG A 97 4.99 -7.80 -6.72
N HIS A 98 6.26 -7.46 -6.82
CA HIS A 98 6.71 -6.09 -7.06
C HIS A 98 6.51 -5.75 -8.54
N GLN A 99 5.99 -4.55 -8.82
CA GLN A 99 5.82 -4.05 -10.19
C GLN A 99 6.15 -2.57 -10.21
N ASP A 100 7.13 -2.20 -11.02
CA ASP A 100 7.33 -0.83 -11.47
C ASP A 100 6.25 -0.54 -12.53
N ARG A 101 5.40 0.46 -12.28
CA ARG A 101 4.26 0.78 -13.14
C ARG A 101 4.62 1.90 -14.10
N GLU A 102 4.35 1.68 -15.38
CA GLU A 102 4.65 2.63 -16.46
C GLU A 102 3.40 3.15 -17.21
N GLU A 103 2.23 2.52 -17.01
CA GLU A 103 1.06 2.79 -17.86
C GLU A 103 -0.11 3.49 -17.13
N ASP A 104 -0.41 3.11 -15.88
CA ASP A 104 -1.65 3.52 -15.21
C ASP A 104 -1.44 4.09 -13.80
N GLU A 105 -2.26 5.08 -13.45
CA GLU A 105 -2.36 5.68 -12.11
C GLU A 105 -1.02 6.22 -11.56
N ILE A 106 -0.16 6.73 -12.47
CA ILE A 106 1.14 7.32 -12.15
C ILE A 106 0.98 8.77 -11.72
N CYS A 107 1.53 9.10 -10.55
CA CYS A 107 1.60 10.48 -10.08
C CYS A 107 2.41 11.32 -11.08
N SER A 108 1.79 12.34 -11.67
CA SER A 108 2.40 13.17 -12.70
C SER A 108 2.37 14.64 -12.27
N LEU A 109 3.51 15.32 -12.37
CA LEU A 109 3.62 16.77 -12.13
C LEU A 109 3.87 17.47 -13.47
N ARG A 110 2.97 18.35 -13.87
CA ARG A 110 3.21 19.23 -15.01
C ARG A 110 3.95 20.48 -14.55
N TRP A 111 5.25 20.53 -14.78
CA TRP A 111 6.09 21.66 -14.41
C TRP A 111 6.52 22.45 -15.64
N TYR A 112 6.32 23.78 -15.62
CA TYR A 112 6.59 24.66 -16.76
C TYR A 112 7.98 25.34 -16.72
N GLY A 113 8.89 24.91 -15.85
CA GLY A 113 10.31 25.31 -15.90
C GLY A 113 10.62 26.77 -15.59
N GLY A 114 9.74 27.49 -14.89
CA GLY A 114 9.99 28.88 -14.46
C GLY A 114 10.93 29.03 -13.25
N GLY A 115 11.34 27.90 -12.64
CA GLY A 115 12.29 27.86 -11.52
C GLY A 115 13.66 27.32 -11.96
N SER A 116 14.68 27.52 -11.13
CA SER A 116 16.05 27.07 -11.43
C SER A 116 16.32 25.58 -11.17
N GLY A 117 15.34 24.84 -10.66
CA GLY A 117 15.52 23.43 -10.29
C GLY A 117 15.46 22.49 -11.49
N LEU A 118 16.16 21.37 -11.38
CA LEU A 118 16.16 20.28 -12.36
C LEU A 118 15.08 19.24 -12.02
N GLU A 119 14.70 18.40 -12.99
CA GLU A 119 13.76 17.29 -12.78
C GLU A 119 14.22 16.37 -11.63
N ASP A 120 15.52 16.06 -11.58
CA ASP A 120 16.13 15.19 -10.58
C ASP A 120 16.13 15.79 -9.15
N GLU A 121 15.80 17.07 -9.01
CA GLU A 121 15.67 17.75 -7.71
C GLU A 121 14.25 17.64 -7.12
N VAL A 122 13.29 17.05 -7.86
CA VAL A 122 11.91 16.88 -7.41
C VAL A 122 11.81 15.73 -6.40
N GLU A 123 11.56 16.08 -5.14
CA GLU A 123 11.24 15.13 -4.09
C GLU A 123 9.72 14.86 -4.02
N TRP A 124 9.32 13.61 -4.28
CA TRP A 124 7.94 13.17 -4.12
C TRP A 124 7.66 12.75 -2.66
N ALA A 125 7.07 13.65 -1.88
CA ALA A 125 6.63 13.35 -0.52
C ALA A 125 5.16 12.88 -0.49
N GLY A 126 4.87 11.80 0.25
CA GLY A 126 3.49 11.36 0.51
C GLY A 126 2.74 10.86 -0.74
N ASN A 127 3.44 10.14 -1.62
CA ASN A 127 2.89 9.57 -2.86
C ASN A 127 1.92 8.39 -2.57
N GLU A 128 0.78 8.72 -1.97
CA GLU A 128 -0.30 7.79 -1.64
C GLU A 128 -1.38 7.81 -2.72
N LYS A 129 -2.03 6.66 -2.97
CA LYS A 129 -3.19 6.60 -3.87
C LYS A 129 -4.44 7.07 -3.14
N TYR A 130 -5.01 8.19 -3.59
CA TYR A 130 -6.31 8.68 -3.16
C TYR A 130 -7.43 8.12 -4.04
N GLY A 131 -8.45 7.55 -3.41
CA GLY A 131 -9.70 7.20 -4.11
C GLY A 131 -10.58 8.43 -4.24
N TRP A 132 -10.99 8.77 -5.45
CA TRP A 132 -12.03 9.77 -5.70
C TRP A 132 -13.40 9.08 -5.77
N CYS A 133 -14.41 9.70 -5.17
CA CYS A 133 -15.78 9.19 -5.08
C CYS A 133 -16.54 9.33 -6.40
#